data_AF-A0A1C6HB21-F1
#
_entry.id   AF-A0A1C6HB21-F1
#
_cell.length_a   1.000
_cell.length_b   1.000
_cell.length_c   1.000
_cell.angle_alpha   90.00
_cell.angle_beta   90.00
_cell.angle_gamma   90.00
#
_symmetry.space_group_name_H-M   'P 1'
#
loop_
_entity.id
_entity.type
_entity.pdbx_description
1 polymer ?
#
loop_
_entity_poly.entity_id
_entity_poly.type
_entity_poly.pdbx_seq_one_letter_code
_entity_poly.pdbx_strand_id
1 'polypeptide(L)'
;MNADVVIVGAGPAGIFTALEMIKKGSRQKIVMVEKGQPVEKRHCPKDKTKKCVNCKPYCHITTGFSGAGAFSDGKLSLSYEVGGDLPTLIGADLAQETIDYADQI
;
A
#
# COMPACT_ATOMS: atom_id res chain seq x y z
N MET A 1 -11.73 6.03 20.56
CA MET A 1 -12.20 6.48 19.22
C MET A 1 -13.14 5.43 18.69
N ASN A 2 -14.37 5.79 18.31
CA ASN A 2 -15.26 4.88 17.60
C ASN A 2 -15.03 5.04 16.10
N ALA A 3 -14.92 3.93 15.38
CA ALA A 3 -14.80 3.84 13.93
C ALA A 3 -15.70 2.71 13.43
N ASP A 4 -16.34 2.91 12.28
CA ASP A 4 -17.16 1.86 11.65
C ASP A 4 -16.27 0.90 10.85
N VAL A 5 -15.18 1.44 10.27
CA VAL A 5 -14.19 0.69 9.50
C VAL A 5 -12.79 1.13 9.91
N VAL A 6 -11.93 0.16 10.18
CA VAL A 6 -10.50 0.40 10.46
C VAL A 6 -9.67 -0.23 9.34
N ILE A 7 -8.87 0.58 8.67
CA ILE A 7 -7.91 0.16 7.64
C ILE A 7 -6.53 0.13 8.29
N VAL A 8 -5.91 -1.05 8.33
CA VAL A 8 -4.58 -1.24 8.92
C VAL A 8 -3.54 -1.27 7.80
N GLY A 9 -2.68 -0.25 7.78
CA GLY A 9 -1.68 0.00 6.75
C GLY A 9 -2.09 1.10 5.78
N ALA A 10 -1.23 2.10 5.62
CA ALA A 10 -1.43 3.22 4.71
C ALA A 10 -0.60 3.09 3.41
N GLY A 11 -0.48 1.86 2.88
CA GLY A 11 0.04 1.61 1.54
C GLY A 11 -1.02 1.82 0.46
N PRO A 12 -0.69 1.58 -0.83
CA PRO A 12 -1.63 1.75 -1.94
C PRO A 12 -2.95 1.03 -1.72
N ALA A 13 -2.93 -0.26 -1.34
CA ALA A 13 -4.17 -1.01 -1.07
C ALA A 13 -5.07 -0.33 -0.03
N GLY A 14 -4.53 0.15 1.09
CA GLY A 14 -5.30 0.83 2.13
C GLY A 14 -5.80 2.21 1.70
N ILE A 15 -4.96 2.99 1.01
CA ILE A 15 -5.30 4.30 0.45
C ILE A 15 -6.45 4.17 -0.55
N PHE A 16 -6.32 3.27 -1.53
CA PHE A 16 -7.34 3.06 -2.56
C PHE A 16 -8.62 2.45 -1.98
N THR A 17 -8.53 1.59 -0.96
CA THR A 17 -9.72 1.11 -0.23
C THR A 17 -10.51 2.28 0.36
N ALA A 18 -9.85 3.17 1.10
CA ALA A 18 -10.52 4.34 1.69
C ALA A 18 -11.07 5.29 0.61
N LEU A 19 -10.28 5.55 -0.43
CA LEU A 19 -10.66 6.42 -1.54
C LEU A 19 -11.90 5.91 -2.27
N GLU A 20 -11.92 4.62 -2.62
CA GLU A 20 -13.03 3.99 -3.32
C GLU A 20 -14.30 3.95 -2.45
N MET A 21 -14.17 3.65 -1.15
CA MET A 21 -15.32 3.74 -0.23
C MET A 21 -15.93 5.15 -0.23
N ILE A 22 -15.09 6.19 -0.21
CA ILE A 22 -15.57 7.59 -0.26
C ILE A 22 -16.18 7.91 -1.63
N LYS A 23 -15.50 7.57 -2.73
CA LYS A 23 -15.99 7.79 -4.11
C LYS A 23 -17.33 7.09 -4.37
N LYS A 24 -17.55 5.91 -3.78
CA LYS A 24 -18.81 5.14 -3.85
C LYS A 24 -19.87 5.60 -2.84
N GLY A 25 -19.65 6.71 -2.13
CA GLY A 25 -20.65 7.36 -1.28
C GLY A 25 -20.79 6.75 0.11
N SER A 26 -19.80 6.01 0.61
CA SER A 26 -19.83 5.51 1.99
C SER A 26 -19.91 6.66 2.99
N ARG A 27 -20.82 6.53 3.96
CA ARG A 27 -20.97 7.45 5.10
C ARG A 27 -20.33 6.91 6.37
N GLN A 28 -19.65 5.76 6.28
CA GLN A 28 -19.00 5.15 7.42
C GLN A 28 -17.83 6.00 7.90
N LYS A 29 -17.63 6.03 9.21
CA LYS A 29 -16.44 6.63 9.81
C LYS A 29 -15.25 5.70 9.63
N ILE A 30 -14.45 5.99 8.61
CA ILE A 30 -13.24 5.24 8.26
C ILE A 30 -12.05 5.82 9.05
N VAL A 31 -11.30 4.94 9.71
CA VAL A 31 -10.02 5.29 10.35
C VAL A 31 -8.92 4.45 9.73
N MET A 32 -7.83 5.09 9.31
CA MET A 32 -6.64 4.41 8.81
C MET A 32 -5.52 4.55 9.83
N VAL A 33 -4.84 3.44 10.10
CA VAL A 33 -3.70 3.40 11.04
C VAL A 33 -2.46 2.87 10.33
N GLU A 34 -1.32 3.51 10.56
CA GLU A 34 -0.04 3.14 9.96
C GLU A 34 1.03 3.07 11.05
N LYS A 35 1.85 2.01 11.00
CA LYS A 35 2.92 1.79 11.98
C LYS A 35 4.09 2.76 11.77
N GLY A 36 4.34 3.13 10.52
CA GLY A 36 5.46 3.97 10.11
C GLY A 36 5.19 5.47 10.23
N GLN A 37 6.02 6.24 9.53
CA GLN A 37 5.95 7.70 9.51
C GLN A 37 5.20 8.24 8.27
N PRO A 38 4.74 9.50 8.31
CA PRO A 38 4.40 10.28 7.12
C PRO A 38 5.57 10.33 6.12
N VAL A 39 5.29 10.43 4.82
CA VAL A 39 6.28 10.23 3.75
C VAL A 39 7.45 11.21 3.84
N GLU A 40 7.20 12.45 4.20
CA GLU A 40 8.18 13.53 4.37
C GLU A 40 9.15 13.29 5.55
N LYS A 41 8.79 12.40 6.48
CA LYS A 41 9.64 11.98 7.61
C LYS A 41 10.25 10.59 7.42
N ARG A 42 10.00 9.93 6.28
CA ARG A 42 10.59 8.62 5.97
C ARG A 42 11.98 8.82 5.35
N HIS A 43 13.02 8.47 6.10
CA HIS A 43 14.40 8.51 5.59
C HIS A 43 15.14 7.23 5.96
N CYS A 44 15.75 6.56 4.97
CA CYS A 44 16.55 5.38 5.21
C CYS A 44 18.01 5.78 5.50
N PRO A 45 18.60 5.39 6.65
CA PRO A 45 20.00 5.69 6.94
C PRO A 45 20.98 5.10 5.93
N LYS A 46 20.56 4.10 5.14
CA LYS A 46 21.35 3.48 4.06
C LYS A 46 21.96 4.52 3.11
N ASP A 47 21.27 5.64 2.87
CA ASP A 47 21.76 6.69 1.96
C ASP A 47 23.08 7.29 2.45
N LYS A 48 23.27 7.33 3.77
CA LYS A 48 24.48 7.81 4.45
C LYS A 48 25.44 6.68 4.79
N THR A 49 24.93 5.59 5.37
CA THR A 49 25.75 4.47 5.86
C THR A 49 26.24 3.55 4.74
N LYS A 50 25.66 3.66 3.53
CA LYS A 50 25.90 2.80 2.35
C LYS A 50 25.64 1.30 2.56
N LYS A 51 25.10 0.93 3.72
CA LYS A 51 24.74 -0.45 4.09
C LYS A 51 23.38 -0.44 4.78
N CYS A 52 22.60 -1.50 4.58
CA CYS A 52 21.36 -1.67 5.34
C CYS A 52 21.69 -1.80 6.83
N VAL A 53 21.01 -1.03 7.68
CA VAL A 53 21.20 -1.04 9.14
C VAL A 53 20.05 -1.73 9.89
N ASN A 54 19.14 -2.39 9.17
CA ASN A 54 17.99 -3.09 9.75
C ASN A 54 17.18 -2.20 10.72
N CYS A 55 16.73 -1.05 10.23
CA CYS A 55 16.04 -0.01 11.00
C CYS A 55 15.01 -0.61 11.98
N LYS A 56 14.99 -0.09 13.20
CA LYS A 56 14.05 -0.45 14.26
C LYS A 56 13.25 0.80 14.67
N PRO A 57 11.97 0.66 15.04
CA PRO A 57 11.20 -0.58 15.12
C PRO A 57 10.71 -1.12 13.76
N TYR A 58 10.89 -0.37 12.68
CA TYR A 58 10.50 -0.77 11.32
C TYR A 58 11.44 -0.18 10.26
N CYS A 59 11.34 -0.70 9.03
CA CYS A 59 12.10 -0.19 7.89
C CYS A 59 11.44 1.06 7.29
N HIS A 60 12.19 2.16 7.19
CA HIS A 60 11.67 3.40 6.60
C HIS A 60 11.34 3.29 5.10
N ILE A 61 11.93 2.32 4.38
CA ILE A 61 11.65 2.08 2.95
C ILE A 61 10.33 1.34 2.75
N THR A 62 9.98 0.39 3.61
CA THR A 62 8.80 -0.48 3.40
C THR A 62 7.62 -0.18 4.31
N THR A 63 7.81 0.62 5.37
CA THR A 63 6.78 0.93 6.38
C THR A 63 6.60 2.45 6.52
N GLY A 64 5.34 2.90 6.55
CA GLY A 64 4.94 4.31 6.58
C GLY A 64 3.89 4.63 5.52
N PHE A 65 3.49 5.89 5.44
CA PHE A 65 2.51 6.36 4.46
C PHE A 65 3.00 6.09 3.02
N SER A 66 2.14 5.55 2.15
CA SER A 66 2.45 5.00 0.82
C SER A 66 3.19 3.64 0.83
N GLY A 67 3.44 3.06 2.02
CA GLY A 67 3.99 1.69 2.16
C GLY A 67 5.32 1.49 1.43
N ALA A 68 5.53 0.33 0.83
CA ALA A 68 6.74 0.03 0.06
C ALA A 68 6.82 0.76 -1.30
N GLY A 69 5.69 1.23 -1.83
CA GLY A 69 5.64 1.93 -3.12
C GLY A 69 6.34 3.30 -3.10
N ALA A 70 6.39 3.96 -1.94
CA ALA A 70 6.91 5.32 -1.78
C ALA A 70 8.35 5.53 -2.27
N PHE A 71 9.20 4.50 -2.17
CA PHE A 71 10.62 4.54 -2.58
C PHE A 71 10.92 3.52 -3.67
N SER A 72 9.90 3.15 -4.44
CA SER A 72 10.03 2.37 -5.67
C SER A 72 10.25 3.29 -6.87
N ASP A 73 10.51 2.69 -8.04
CA ASP A 73 10.53 3.43 -9.31
C ASP A 73 9.11 3.74 -9.83
N GLY A 74 8.06 3.33 -9.11
CA GLY A 74 6.67 3.65 -9.44
C GLY A 74 6.13 2.92 -10.66
N LYS A 75 6.81 1.88 -11.17
CA LYS A 75 6.28 1.09 -12.29
C LYS A 75 5.11 0.22 -11.83
N LEU A 76 4.05 0.25 -12.63
CA LEU A 76 2.89 -0.62 -12.48
C LEU A 76 3.02 -1.78 -13.46
N SER A 77 2.88 -3.00 -12.95
CA SER A 77 2.82 -4.21 -13.77
C SER A 77 1.35 -4.54 -14.01
N LEU A 78 0.88 -4.29 -15.23
CA LEU A 78 -0.51 -4.53 -15.63
C LEU A 78 -0.72 -5.97 -16.14
N SER A 79 -0.08 -6.94 -15.48
CA SER A 79 -0.17 -8.36 -15.82
C SER A 79 -0.27 -9.18 -14.55
N TYR A 80 -1.24 -10.08 -14.49
CA TYR A 80 -1.40 -11.02 -13.37
C TYR A 80 -0.21 -11.96 -13.20
N GLU A 81 0.62 -12.15 -14.23
CA GLU A 81 1.82 -12.99 -14.16
C GLU A 81 2.92 -12.38 -13.25
N VAL A 82 2.78 -11.10 -12.90
CA VAL A 82 3.69 -10.38 -12.00
C VAL A 82 3.02 -10.13 -10.65
N GLY A 83 3.69 -10.48 -9.56
CA GLY A 83 3.21 -10.14 -8.21
C GLY A 83 3.00 -11.32 -7.25
N GLY A 84 3.48 -12.51 -7.60
CA GLY A 84 3.47 -13.69 -6.72
C GLY A 84 2.26 -14.59 -6.97
N ASP A 85 1.70 -15.16 -5.90
CA ASP A 85 0.81 -16.32 -6.01
C ASP A 85 -0.69 -15.96 -6.11
N LEU A 86 -1.07 -14.68 -6.07
CA LEU A 86 -2.48 -14.26 -6.06
C LEU A 86 -3.31 -14.90 -7.20
N PRO A 87 -2.84 -14.98 -8.47
CA PRO A 87 -3.60 -15.62 -9.54
C PRO A 87 -3.86 -17.12 -9.31
N THR A 88 -3.00 -17.81 -8.54
CA THR A 88 -3.23 -19.22 -8.20
C THR A 88 -4.30 -19.41 -7.14
N LEU A 89 -4.57 -18.37 -6.34
CA LEU A 89 -5.58 -18.39 -5.28
C LEU A 89 -6.98 -18.01 -5.78
N ILE A 90 -7.06 -17.02 -6.68
CA ILE A 90 -8.36 -16.45 -7.12
C ILE A 90 -8.67 -16.71 -8.60
N GLY A 91 -7.74 -17.30 -9.34
CA GLY A 91 -7.83 -17.50 -10.79
C GLY A 91 -7.22 -16.33 -11.57
N ALA A 92 -6.65 -16.65 -12.74
CA ALA A 92 -5.97 -15.68 -13.60
C ALA A 92 -6.92 -14.58 -14.10
N ASP A 93 -8.12 -14.94 -14.55
CA ASP A 93 -9.09 -14.00 -15.11
C ASP A 93 -9.51 -12.95 -14.08
N LEU A 94 -9.86 -13.37 -12.86
CA LEU A 94 -10.26 -12.46 -11.79
C LEU A 94 -9.08 -11.59 -11.30
N ALA A 95 -7.86 -12.16 -11.28
CA ALA A 95 -6.66 -11.38 -10.95
C ALA A 95 -6.42 -10.28 -11.98
N GLN A 96 -6.51 -10.59 -13.28
CA GLN A 96 -6.35 -9.59 -14.34
C GLN A 96 -7.46 -8.54 -14.30
N GLU A 97 -8.72 -8.95 -14.14
CA GLU A 97 -9.86 -8.02 -14.04
C GLU A 97 -9.67 -7.03 -12.88
N THR A 98 -9.15 -7.50 -11.74
CA THR A 98 -8.89 -6.64 -10.58
C THR A 98 -7.73 -5.66 -10.84
N ILE A 99 -6.70 -6.08 -11.57
CA ILE A 99 -5.59 -5.21 -11.99
C ILE A 99 -6.10 -4.13 -12.95
N ASP A 100 -6.87 -4.53 -13.96
CA ASP A 100 -7.45 -3.62 -14.94
C ASP A 100 -8.39 -2.62 -14.26
N TYR A 101 -9.22 -3.07 -13.31
CA TYR A 101 -10.05 -2.19 -12.50
C TYR A 101 -9.21 -1.17 -11.71
N ALA A 102 -8.15 -1.62 -11.03
CA ALA A 102 -7.31 -0.76 -10.22
C ALA A 102 -6.60 0.33 -11.04
N ASP A 103 -6.20 0.03 -12.28
CA ASP A 103 -5.58 0.98 -13.21
C ASP A 103 -6.53 2.12 -13.64
N GLN A 104 -7.84 1.94 -13.49
CA GLN A 104 -8.85 2.95 -13.85
C GLN A 104 -9.26 3.87 -12.68
N ILE A 105 -8.70 3.72 -11.48
CA ILE A 105 -9.08 4.48 -10.27
C ILE A 105 -8.30 5.78 -10.11
#